data_AF-A0A9W9YB15-F1
#
_entry.id   AF-A0A9W9YB15-F1
#
_cell.length_a   1.000
_cell.length_b   1.000
_cell.length_c   1.000
_cell.angle_alpha   90.00
_cell.angle_beta   90.00
_cell.angle_gamma   90.00
#
_symmetry.space_group_name_H-M   'P 1'
#
loop_
_entity.id
_entity.type
_entity.pdbx_description
1 polymer ?
#
loop_
_entity_poly.entity_id
_entity_poly.type
_entity_poly.pdbx_seq_one_letter_code
_entity_poly.pdbx_strand_id
1 'polypeptide(L)'
;MTVKSFAASHGIGPELSPEGHWSKNFAALSVHRRKDWVVTMKGFNRYIWDYECSSYENVYGLFASHGALLIANSETDLKVHDVKHGWDWAKVPGATTIAMGNPNIEDLNIGGNGDFYNREKLAGSLTFKGTMSLANGLFGMNFLQPDYGLASTDWRQNINFGFKKSVFFLENLLVCLGSNIVAQRTNRKVVQTTLFQDRLFNRVASSLIKVDGAQNNYLSDYIYNGASSPYRKYTTLTDAKGNFYYVPEPSNAILNVAVRNQISKTEDGGKTTSGHYGTAWFQHNTLPSSYEYAVLIPTASYHAPLADIATAQETVGSEVYKILQNDTTAHVVQFLKSPQSWSALSHPITGYVIFGDTRSLPVDGPVEAVSKEDCLIMAEENYRIHLPQY
;
A
#
# COMPACT_ATOMS: atom_id res chain seq x y z
N MET A 1 9.32 31.41 -12.87
CA MET A 1 8.76 32.45 -11.99
C MET A 1 9.68 32.52 -10.77
N THR A 2 10.56 33.50 -10.70
CA THR A 2 11.52 33.61 -9.58
C THR A 2 10.80 34.30 -8.43
N VAL A 3 10.22 33.50 -7.53
CA VAL A 3 9.65 34.05 -6.29
C VAL A 3 10.82 34.57 -5.47
N LYS A 4 10.96 35.90 -5.36
CA LYS A 4 11.84 36.51 -4.36
C LYS A 4 11.18 36.26 -3.00
N SER A 5 11.48 35.13 -2.37
CA SER A 5 10.95 34.83 -1.05
C SER A 5 11.60 35.75 -0.01
N PHE A 6 10.81 36.14 1.01
CA PHE A 6 11.31 36.82 2.19
C PHE A 6 12.47 36.05 2.85
N ALA A 7 12.46 34.71 2.77
CA ALA A 7 13.55 33.87 3.24
C ALA A 7 14.85 34.12 2.45
N ALA A 8 14.79 34.16 1.11
CA ALA A 8 15.95 34.41 0.27
C ALA A 8 16.52 35.82 0.48
N SER A 9 15.69 36.84 0.73
CA SER A 9 16.17 38.19 1.06
C SER A 9 16.88 38.28 2.41
N HIS A 10 16.70 37.27 3.28
CA HIS A 10 17.41 37.11 4.55
C HIS A 10 18.53 36.06 4.47
N GLY A 11 18.93 35.63 3.26
CA GLY A 11 20.00 34.65 3.07
C GLY A 11 19.66 33.21 3.48
N ILE A 12 18.38 32.90 3.69
CA ILE A 12 17.91 31.56 4.05
C ILE A 12 17.70 30.75 2.78
N GLY A 13 18.47 29.68 2.62
CA GLY A 13 18.34 28.72 1.52
C GLY A 13 17.17 27.75 1.72
N PRO A 14 16.73 27.04 0.65
CA PRO A 14 15.73 25.98 0.79
C PRO A 14 16.26 24.88 1.72
N GLU A 15 15.36 24.31 2.53
CA GLU A 15 15.68 23.12 3.31
C GLU A 15 15.91 21.91 2.39
N LEU A 16 16.70 20.94 2.86
CA LEU A 16 16.74 19.63 2.24
C LEU A 16 15.42 18.90 2.53
N SER A 17 14.99 18.06 1.59
CA SER A 17 13.86 17.16 1.80
C SER A 17 14.03 16.36 3.10
N PRO A 18 13.04 16.36 4.02
CA PRO A 18 13.16 15.60 5.26
C PRO A 18 13.21 14.09 4.95
N GLU A 19 14.05 13.34 5.65
CA GLU A 19 14.18 11.91 5.46
C GLU A 19 13.88 11.17 6.78
N GLY A 20 13.10 10.09 6.72
CA GLY A 20 12.70 9.32 7.90
C GLY A 20 11.33 8.67 7.77
N HIS A 21 10.77 8.29 8.92
CA HIS A 21 9.45 7.70 9.05
C HIS A 21 8.71 8.34 10.21
N TRP A 22 7.47 8.78 9.99
CA TRP A 22 6.65 9.43 11.00
C TRP A 22 5.30 8.73 11.13
N SER A 23 5.05 8.20 12.31
CA SER A 23 3.71 7.76 12.72
C SER A 23 2.87 8.95 13.16
N LYS A 24 1.75 9.16 12.49
CA LYS A 24 0.73 10.18 12.81
C LYS A 24 -0.55 9.46 13.22
N ASN A 25 -0.52 8.80 14.36
CA ASN A 25 -1.60 7.91 14.82
C ASN A 25 -2.91 8.65 15.13
N PHE A 26 -2.84 9.94 15.51
CA PHE A 26 -4.02 10.82 15.60
C PHE A 26 -4.65 11.18 14.24
N ALA A 27 -4.12 10.64 13.15
CA ALA A 27 -4.69 10.73 11.81
C ALA A 27 -4.72 9.36 11.09
N ALA A 28 -4.46 8.27 11.82
CA ALA A 28 -4.28 6.92 11.26
C ALA A 28 -3.37 6.90 10.00
N LEU A 29 -2.31 7.69 10.04
CA LEU A 29 -1.43 7.98 8.91
C LEU A 29 0.01 7.58 9.22
N SER A 30 0.65 6.93 8.26
CA SER A 30 2.09 6.70 8.22
C SER A 30 2.71 7.50 7.09
N VAL A 31 3.83 8.16 7.33
CA VAL A 31 4.60 8.89 6.31
C VAL A 31 6.02 8.38 6.29
N HIS A 32 6.47 7.85 5.15
CA HIS A 32 7.83 7.36 4.95
C HIS A 32 8.48 8.11 3.80
N ARG A 33 9.62 8.74 4.04
CA ARG A 33 10.27 9.63 3.07
C ARG A 33 11.76 9.34 2.97
N ARG A 34 12.29 9.24 1.74
CA ARG A 34 13.72 9.31 1.45
C ARG A 34 13.93 10.19 0.24
N LYS A 35 14.98 11.01 0.26
CA LYS A 35 15.21 12.01 -0.77
C LYS A 35 13.91 12.78 -1.08
N ASP A 36 13.55 12.90 -2.35
CA ASP A 36 12.40 13.69 -2.77
C ASP A 36 11.09 12.91 -2.85
N TRP A 37 11.15 11.58 -2.72
CA TRP A 37 9.94 10.75 -2.76
C TRP A 37 9.35 10.53 -1.37
N VAL A 38 8.03 10.42 -1.30
CA VAL A 38 7.29 10.12 -0.07
C VAL A 38 6.25 9.03 -0.32
N VAL A 39 6.08 8.15 0.65
CA VAL A 39 4.97 7.20 0.71
C VAL A 39 4.08 7.56 1.88
N THR A 40 2.78 7.64 1.63
CA THR A 40 1.76 7.75 2.67
C THR A 40 0.92 6.49 2.73
N MET A 41 0.63 6.05 3.95
CA MET A 41 -0.28 4.94 4.20
C MET A 41 -1.38 5.43 5.13
N LYS A 42 -2.63 5.43 4.66
CA LYS A 42 -3.79 5.95 5.38
C LYS A 42 -4.79 4.82 5.64
N GLY A 43 -5.11 4.60 6.91
CA GLY A 43 -6.24 3.79 7.33
C GLY A 43 -7.24 4.62 8.12
N PHE A 44 -8.12 3.93 8.85
CA PHE A 44 -9.04 4.52 9.81
C PHE A 44 -9.47 3.48 10.84
N ASN A 45 -9.89 3.93 12.01
CA ASN A 45 -10.22 3.09 13.16
C ASN A 45 -11.49 3.62 13.83
N ARG A 46 -11.87 3.06 14.98
CA ARG A 46 -13.05 3.54 15.72
C ARG A 46 -12.96 4.96 16.28
N TYR A 47 -11.81 5.63 16.15
CA TYR A 47 -11.56 6.99 16.68
C TYR A 47 -11.29 8.03 15.60
N ILE A 48 -10.80 7.61 14.44
CA ILE A 48 -10.46 8.45 13.28
C ILE A 48 -11.32 7.99 12.11
N TRP A 49 -12.07 8.90 11.49
CA TRP A 49 -12.95 8.58 10.37
C TRP A 49 -12.19 8.27 9.07
N ASP A 50 -12.86 7.59 8.13
CA ASP A 50 -12.33 7.19 6.84
C ASP A 50 -12.15 8.34 5.86
N TYR A 51 -13.23 9.04 5.51
CA TYR A 51 -13.25 10.13 4.56
C TYR A 51 -14.37 11.09 4.93
N GLU A 52 -14.27 12.33 4.44
CA GLU A 52 -15.33 13.33 4.55
C GLU A 52 -15.99 13.47 3.18
N CYS A 53 -17.32 13.43 3.12
CA CYS A 53 -18.08 13.75 1.90
C CYS A 53 -19.35 14.54 2.20
N SER A 54 -19.89 15.12 1.13
CA SER A 54 -21.21 15.74 1.09
C SER A 54 -21.98 15.25 -0.14
N SER A 55 -23.17 15.80 -0.38
CA SER A 55 -23.93 15.50 -1.60
C SER A 55 -23.27 15.98 -2.90
N TYR A 56 -22.24 16.83 -2.81
CA TYR A 56 -21.60 17.46 -3.97
C TYR A 56 -20.07 17.44 -3.92
N GLU A 57 -19.47 16.96 -2.83
CA GLU A 57 -18.03 16.90 -2.64
C GLU A 57 -17.65 15.50 -2.16
N ASN A 58 -16.62 14.95 -2.78
CA ASN A 58 -16.02 13.65 -2.52
C ASN A 58 -17.04 12.49 -2.53
N VAL A 59 -18.01 12.56 -3.44
CA VAL A 59 -19.18 11.66 -3.50
C VAL A 59 -18.78 10.19 -3.64
N TYR A 60 -17.66 9.92 -4.31
CA TYR A 60 -17.15 8.58 -4.57
C TYR A 60 -15.92 8.20 -3.72
N GLY A 61 -15.63 8.98 -2.67
CA GLY A 61 -14.45 8.84 -1.81
C GLY A 61 -14.47 7.66 -0.82
N LEU A 62 -15.51 6.82 -0.84
CA LEU A 62 -15.81 5.80 0.19
C LEU A 62 -14.61 4.94 0.60
N PHE A 63 -13.72 4.61 -0.34
CA PHE A 63 -12.57 3.73 -0.08
C PHE A 63 -11.23 4.44 0.13
N ALA A 64 -11.23 5.77 0.26
CA ALA A 64 -10.00 6.59 0.35
C ALA A 64 -9.08 6.22 1.53
N SER A 65 -9.63 5.68 2.62
CA SER A 65 -8.87 5.24 3.79
C SER A 65 -9.00 3.75 4.07
N HIS A 66 -9.40 2.92 3.09
CA HIS A 66 -9.42 1.45 3.21
C HIS A 66 -8.01 0.83 3.17
N GLY A 67 -7.05 1.50 3.81
CA GLY A 67 -5.64 1.19 3.78
C GLY A 67 -4.94 1.68 2.50
N ALA A 68 -5.23 2.89 2.05
CA ALA A 68 -4.61 3.46 0.86
C ALA A 68 -3.10 3.67 1.05
N LEU A 69 -2.31 3.30 0.03
CA LEU A 69 -0.86 3.43 -0.04
C LEU A 69 -0.49 4.27 -1.27
N LEU A 70 -0.10 5.52 -1.07
CA LEU A 70 0.22 6.45 -2.15
C LEU A 70 1.73 6.68 -2.20
N ILE A 71 2.33 6.40 -3.36
CA ILE A 71 3.75 6.65 -3.64
C ILE A 71 3.87 7.89 -4.52
N ALA A 72 4.49 8.93 -3.98
CA ALA A 72 4.81 10.18 -4.67
C ALA A 72 6.32 10.23 -4.95
N ASN A 73 6.73 9.83 -6.16
CA ASN A 73 8.14 9.81 -6.57
C ASN A 73 8.69 11.23 -6.80
N SER A 74 7.91 12.07 -7.47
CA SER A 74 8.20 13.48 -7.75
C SER A 74 6.91 14.21 -8.16
N GLU A 75 6.92 15.54 -8.20
CA GLU A 75 5.78 16.32 -8.73
C GLU A 75 5.46 15.97 -10.19
N THR A 76 6.47 15.63 -10.99
CA THR A 76 6.28 15.29 -12.40
C THR A 76 5.64 13.92 -12.54
N ASP A 77 6.13 12.93 -11.79
CA ASP A 77 5.62 11.55 -11.86
C ASP A 77 4.22 11.44 -11.27
N LEU A 78 3.88 12.27 -10.27
CA LEU A 78 2.53 12.34 -9.69
C LEU A 78 1.44 12.73 -10.69
N LYS A 79 1.78 13.29 -11.85
CA LYS A 79 0.78 13.62 -12.90
C LYS A 79 0.04 12.41 -13.43
N VAL A 80 0.59 11.20 -13.28
CA VAL A 80 -0.10 9.95 -13.66
C VAL A 80 -1.18 9.55 -12.64
N HIS A 81 -1.12 10.05 -11.40
CA HIS A 81 -2.17 9.88 -10.40
C HIS A 81 -3.31 10.87 -10.64
N ASP A 82 -4.09 10.61 -11.68
CA ASP A 82 -5.12 11.52 -12.19
C ASP A 82 -6.53 11.13 -11.74
N VAL A 83 -6.99 11.72 -10.64
CA VAL A 83 -8.35 11.49 -10.13
C VAL A 83 -9.45 12.22 -10.93
N LYS A 84 -9.09 13.03 -11.94
CA LYS A 84 -10.04 13.89 -12.68
C LYS A 84 -10.56 13.27 -13.96
N HIS A 85 -9.88 12.26 -14.52
CA HIS A 85 -10.19 11.76 -15.87
C HIS A 85 -10.34 10.24 -15.90
N GLY A 86 -11.56 9.71 -15.72
CA GLY A 86 -11.83 8.27 -15.84
C GLY A 86 -11.31 7.42 -14.67
N TRP A 87 -10.99 8.05 -13.53
CA TRP A 87 -10.48 7.38 -12.34
C TRP A 87 -11.48 6.35 -11.79
N ASP A 88 -11.05 5.09 -11.63
CA ASP A 88 -11.85 4.07 -10.94
C ASP A 88 -11.73 4.29 -9.43
N TRP A 89 -12.73 4.94 -8.85
CA TRP A 89 -12.82 5.26 -7.43
C TRP A 89 -12.81 4.02 -6.52
N ALA A 90 -13.10 2.82 -7.06
CA ALA A 90 -12.98 1.57 -6.30
C ALA A 90 -11.55 1.00 -6.27
N LYS A 91 -10.63 1.54 -7.07
CA LYS A 91 -9.23 1.09 -7.19
C LYS A 91 -8.23 2.10 -6.63
N VAL A 92 -8.46 2.54 -5.40
CA VAL A 92 -7.51 3.38 -4.67
C VAL A 92 -6.21 2.56 -4.43
N PRO A 93 -5.02 3.04 -4.84
CA PRO A 93 -3.77 2.32 -4.64
C PRO A 93 -3.56 1.90 -3.18
N GLY A 94 -3.16 0.65 -2.96
CA GLY A 94 -2.97 0.00 -1.67
C GLY A 94 -4.23 -0.46 -0.94
N ALA A 95 -5.42 0.04 -1.30
CA ALA A 95 -6.66 -0.25 -0.60
C ALA A 95 -7.24 -1.63 -0.97
N THR A 96 -7.86 -2.28 0.02
CA THR A 96 -8.69 -3.48 -0.19
C THR A 96 -10.16 -3.08 -0.18
N THR A 97 -10.87 -3.34 -1.28
CA THR A 97 -12.19 -2.77 -1.56
C THR A 97 -13.13 -3.80 -2.18
N ILE A 98 -14.42 -3.49 -2.19
CA ILE A 98 -15.40 -4.20 -3.02
C ILE A 98 -15.44 -3.47 -4.37
N ALA A 99 -15.46 -4.20 -5.49
CA ALA A 99 -15.46 -3.63 -6.83
C ALA A 99 -16.79 -2.97 -7.22
N MET A 100 -17.17 -1.91 -6.49
CA MET A 100 -18.35 -1.05 -6.69
C MET A 100 -18.08 0.06 -7.73
N GLY A 101 -16.97 0.00 -8.46
CA GLY A 101 -16.61 0.95 -9.52
C GLY A 101 -17.29 0.63 -10.85
N ASN A 102 -16.65 1.02 -11.95
CA ASN A 102 -17.16 0.84 -13.32
C ASN A 102 -17.66 -0.61 -13.57
N PRO A 103 -18.90 -0.82 -14.06
CA PRO A 103 -19.86 0.19 -14.55
C PRO A 103 -20.84 0.76 -13.52
N ASN A 104 -20.71 0.42 -12.24
CA ASN A 104 -21.69 0.74 -11.19
C ASN A 104 -21.21 1.83 -10.23
N ILE A 105 -20.55 2.88 -10.73
CA ILE A 105 -19.95 3.95 -9.90
C ILE A 105 -20.90 4.54 -8.83
N GLU A 106 -22.21 4.55 -9.10
CA GLU A 106 -23.21 5.02 -8.13
C GLU A 106 -23.32 4.14 -6.87
N ASP A 107 -22.86 2.88 -6.92
CA ASP A 107 -22.77 2.01 -5.74
C ASP A 107 -21.81 2.59 -4.67
N LEU A 108 -20.88 3.48 -5.05
CA LEU A 108 -20.00 4.20 -4.12
C LEU A 108 -20.65 5.44 -3.48
N ASN A 109 -21.73 5.95 -4.07
CA ASN A 109 -22.43 7.12 -3.54
C ASN A 109 -23.36 6.71 -2.39
N ILE A 110 -23.03 7.15 -1.19
CA ILE A 110 -23.78 6.85 0.04
C ILE A 110 -24.97 7.81 0.30
N GLY A 111 -25.18 8.81 -0.56
CA GLY A 111 -26.41 9.62 -0.58
C GLY A 111 -26.46 10.81 0.39
N GLY A 112 -25.33 11.27 0.93
CA GLY A 112 -25.32 12.40 1.86
C GLY A 112 -23.94 12.71 2.44
N ASN A 113 -23.94 13.35 3.61
CA ASN A 113 -22.73 13.58 4.37
C ASN A 113 -22.26 12.27 5.01
N GLY A 114 -20.95 12.05 5.03
CA GLY A 114 -20.37 10.83 5.57
C GLY A 114 -19.04 11.07 6.25
N ASP A 115 -18.91 10.51 7.45
CA ASP A 115 -17.68 10.36 8.22
C ASP A 115 -17.82 9.04 9.01
N PHE A 116 -17.22 7.94 8.53
CA PHE A 116 -17.46 6.62 9.12
C PHE A 116 -16.27 6.12 9.91
N TYR A 117 -16.58 5.42 10.99
CA TYR A 117 -15.60 4.91 11.94
C TYR A 117 -15.57 3.39 11.88
N ASN A 118 -14.42 2.83 11.54
CA ASN A 118 -14.19 1.39 11.49
C ASN A 118 -14.56 0.78 12.86
N ARG A 119 -15.14 -0.42 12.85
CA ARG A 119 -15.55 -1.09 14.10
C ARG A 119 -14.35 -1.53 14.93
N GLU A 120 -13.19 -1.72 14.29
CA GLU A 120 -11.96 -2.17 14.93
C GLU A 120 -11.09 -1.02 15.48
N LYS A 121 -10.22 -1.35 16.45
CA LYS A 121 -9.34 -0.38 17.12
C LYS A 121 -8.05 -0.12 16.33
N LEU A 122 -7.47 -1.16 15.75
CA LEU A 122 -6.17 -1.07 15.11
C LEU A 122 -6.28 -0.47 13.71
N ALA A 123 -5.84 0.78 13.59
CA ALA A 123 -5.29 1.34 12.36
C ALA A 123 -4.26 2.39 12.77
N GLY A 124 -2.98 2.14 12.50
CA GLY A 124 -1.91 3.00 13.00
C GLY A 124 -0.53 2.55 12.56
N SER A 125 0.46 3.34 12.94
CA SER A 125 1.86 3.17 12.57
C SER A 125 2.78 3.18 13.78
N LEU A 126 3.96 2.57 13.61
CA LEU A 126 5.09 2.65 14.51
C LEU A 126 6.31 3.20 13.75
N THR A 127 6.99 4.19 14.36
CA THR A 127 8.31 4.67 13.91
C THR A 127 9.38 3.90 14.67
N PHE A 128 10.37 3.39 13.95
CA PHE A 128 11.49 2.63 14.49
C PHE A 128 12.80 3.08 13.86
N LYS A 129 13.77 3.53 14.67
CA LYS A 129 15.11 3.88 14.17
C LYS A 129 16.10 2.73 14.30
N GLY A 130 16.10 2.01 15.41
CA GLY A 130 17.14 1.01 15.69
C GLY A 130 18.55 1.59 15.56
N THR A 131 19.46 0.79 15.02
CA THR A 131 20.82 1.22 14.66
C THR A 131 20.91 1.91 13.28
N MET A 132 19.80 2.04 12.55
CA MET A 132 19.77 2.65 11.22
C MET A 132 20.03 4.16 11.29
N SER A 133 20.57 4.71 10.19
CA SER A 133 20.83 6.15 10.06
C SER A 133 19.54 6.98 10.09
N LEU A 134 18.49 6.48 9.43
CA LEU A 134 17.17 7.09 9.33
C LEU A 134 16.10 6.18 9.93
N ALA A 135 15.04 6.81 10.45
CA ALA A 135 13.90 6.07 10.97
C ALA A 135 13.12 5.36 9.84
N ASN A 136 12.74 4.13 10.13
CA ASN A 136 11.90 3.21 9.36
C ASN A 136 10.59 2.99 10.14
N GLY A 137 9.75 2.07 9.70
CA GLY A 137 8.52 1.81 10.44
C GLY A 137 7.63 0.75 9.85
N LEU A 138 6.44 0.65 10.41
CA LEU A 138 5.37 -0.19 9.89
C LEU A 138 4.00 0.46 10.10
N PHE A 139 3.01 -0.05 9.40
CA PHE A 139 1.60 0.27 9.57
C PHE A 139 0.79 -1.03 9.65
N GLY A 140 -0.23 -1.05 10.50
CA GLY A 140 -1.16 -2.16 10.65
C GLY A 140 -2.61 -1.67 10.72
N MET A 141 -3.52 -2.42 10.13
CA MET A 141 -4.96 -2.15 10.16
C MET A 141 -5.76 -3.45 10.24
N ASN A 142 -6.61 -3.54 11.25
CA ASN A 142 -7.70 -4.50 11.33
C ASN A 142 -8.95 -3.76 10.85
N PHE A 143 -9.55 -4.19 9.75
CA PHE A 143 -10.72 -3.56 9.17
C PHE A 143 -11.93 -4.44 9.35
N LEU A 144 -13.02 -3.84 9.82
CA LEU A 144 -14.35 -4.39 9.76
C LEU A 144 -15.31 -3.28 9.31
N GLN A 145 -16.02 -3.52 8.21
CA GLN A 145 -16.84 -2.52 7.56
C GLN A 145 -17.80 -1.85 8.56
N PRO A 146 -17.82 -0.51 8.62
CA PRO A 146 -18.76 0.22 9.46
C PRO A 146 -20.19 0.12 8.92
N ASP A 147 -21.13 0.57 9.74
CA ASP A 147 -22.46 0.91 9.24
C ASP A 147 -22.37 2.26 8.51
N TYR A 148 -22.81 2.29 7.25
CA TYR A 148 -22.80 3.50 6.42
C TYR A 148 -24.09 4.35 6.56
N GLY A 149 -25.01 3.97 7.47
CA GLY A 149 -26.25 4.71 7.72
C GLY A 149 -27.25 4.66 6.55
N LEU A 150 -27.15 3.64 5.71
CA LEU A 150 -28.01 3.48 4.54
C LEU A 150 -29.39 2.91 4.95
N ALA A 151 -30.39 3.08 4.08
CA ALA A 151 -31.70 2.50 4.31
C ALA A 151 -31.60 0.98 4.48
N SER A 152 -32.47 0.38 5.31
CA SER A 152 -32.46 -1.08 5.55
C SER A 152 -32.70 -1.91 4.28
N THR A 153 -33.29 -1.32 3.24
CA THR A 153 -33.50 -1.92 1.91
C THR A 153 -32.26 -1.87 1.02
N ASP A 154 -31.26 -1.06 1.37
CA ASP A 154 -30.01 -0.98 0.64
C ASP A 154 -29.15 -2.23 0.92
N TRP A 155 -28.70 -2.89 -0.14
CA TRP A 155 -27.91 -4.11 0.00
C TRP A 155 -26.55 -3.84 0.66
N ARG A 156 -26.01 -2.63 0.53
CA ARG A 156 -24.71 -2.23 1.08
C ARG A 156 -24.69 -2.23 2.61
N GLN A 157 -25.84 -1.98 3.23
CA GLN A 157 -26.07 -2.08 4.69
C GLN A 157 -25.76 -3.48 5.25
N ASN A 158 -25.92 -4.52 4.41
CA ASN A 158 -25.88 -5.91 4.83
C ASN A 158 -24.57 -6.63 4.48
N ILE A 159 -23.60 -5.90 3.91
CA ILE A 159 -22.29 -6.45 3.58
C ILE A 159 -21.55 -6.77 4.89
N ASN A 160 -21.05 -7.99 5.01
CA ASN A 160 -20.03 -8.32 5.99
C ASN A 160 -18.70 -8.30 5.25
N PHE A 161 -17.84 -7.32 5.50
CA PHE A 161 -16.54 -7.17 4.85
C PHE A 161 -15.47 -6.83 5.87
N GLY A 162 -14.37 -7.57 5.85
CA GLY A 162 -13.26 -7.42 6.79
C GLY A 162 -11.93 -7.86 6.19
N PHE A 163 -10.84 -7.30 6.68
CA PHE A 163 -9.48 -7.68 6.31
C PHE A 163 -8.46 -7.25 7.36
N LYS A 164 -7.31 -7.92 7.37
CA LYS A 164 -6.13 -7.50 8.12
C LYS A 164 -5.06 -7.10 7.13
N LYS A 165 -4.44 -5.94 7.33
CA LYS A 165 -3.48 -5.37 6.39
C LYS A 165 -2.31 -4.75 7.10
N SER A 166 -1.12 -4.94 6.55
CA SER A 166 0.09 -4.30 7.05
C SER A 166 1.02 -3.86 5.93
N VAL A 167 1.80 -2.83 6.20
CA VAL A 167 2.92 -2.40 5.34
C VAL A 167 4.14 -2.18 6.22
N PHE A 168 5.26 -2.79 5.85
CA PHE A 168 6.54 -2.65 6.54
C PHE A 168 7.47 -1.83 5.66
N PHE A 169 8.08 -0.78 6.22
CA PHE A 169 8.91 0.18 5.52
C PHE A 169 10.35 0.04 5.99
N LEU A 170 11.26 -0.30 5.09
CA LEU A 170 12.71 -0.28 5.34
C LEU A 170 13.41 0.41 4.17
N GLU A 171 14.02 1.57 4.45
CA GLU A 171 14.74 2.39 3.46
C GLU A 171 13.88 2.68 2.22
N ASN A 172 14.15 2.11 1.05
CA ASN A 172 13.34 2.27 -0.17
C ASN A 172 12.50 1.03 -0.52
N LEU A 173 12.30 0.12 0.43
CA LEU A 173 11.49 -1.08 0.29
C LEU A 173 10.22 -1.01 1.14
N LEU A 174 9.12 -1.44 0.54
CA LEU A 174 7.84 -1.66 1.18
C LEU A 174 7.46 -3.13 1.04
N VAL A 175 7.13 -3.80 2.14
CA VAL A 175 6.57 -5.16 2.12
C VAL A 175 5.11 -5.06 2.57
N CYS A 176 4.19 -5.47 1.71
CA CYS A 176 2.75 -5.29 1.87
C CYS A 176 2.08 -6.66 2.03
N LEU A 177 1.37 -6.85 3.15
CA LEU A 177 0.67 -8.09 3.45
C LEU A 177 -0.81 -7.83 3.69
N GLY A 178 -1.63 -8.81 3.30
CA GLY A 178 -3.05 -8.88 3.64
C GLY A 178 -3.43 -10.31 4.00
N SER A 179 -4.29 -10.46 5.01
CA SER A 179 -4.84 -11.74 5.42
C SER A 179 -6.27 -11.57 5.91
N ASN A 180 -6.95 -12.71 6.12
CA ASN A 180 -8.34 -12.74 6.58
C ASN A 180 -9.28 -11.84 5.76
N ILE A 181 -9.03 -11.73 4.45
CA ILE A 181 -9.88 -10.95 3.56
C ILE A 181 -11.15 -11.74 3.38
N VAL A 182 -12.24 -11.25 3.96
CA VAL A 182 -13.54 -11.93 4.00
C VAL A 182 -14.62 -10.99 3.54
N ALA A 183 -15.58 -11.50 2.79
CA ALA A 183 -16.74 -10.75 2.38
C ALA A 183 -17.95 -11.67 2.15
N GLN A 184 -19.14 -11.19 2.51
CA GLN A 184 -20.42 -11.85 2.23
C GLN A 184 -21.46 -10.81 1.82
N ARG A 185 -22.48 -11.25 1.08
CA ARG A 185 -23.61 -10.40 0.64
C ARG A 185 -23.19 -9.19 -0.20
N THR A 186 -22.11 -9.32 -0.96
CA THR A 186 -21.53 -8.26 -1.80
C THR A 186 -22.31 -7.96 -3.08
N ASN A 187 -23.55 -8.43 -3.22
CA ASN A 187 -24.33 -8.34 -4.46
C ASN A 187 -23.53 -8.81 -5.71
N ARG A 188 -22.84 -9.95 -5.58
CA ARG A 188 -21.98 -10.57 -6.61
C ARG A 188 -20.76 -9.74 -7.02
N LYS A 189 -20.45 -8.64 -6.33
CA LYS A 189 -19.21 -7.89 -6.53
C LYS A 189 -18.03 -8.66 -5.93
N VAL A 190 -16.89 -8.60 -6.60
CA VAL A 190 -15.63 -9.18 -6.14
C VAL A 190 -14.92 -8.26 -5.15
N VAL A 191 -14.14 -8.83 -4.24
CA VAL A 191 -13.20 -8.07 -3.41
C VAL A 191 -11.88 -7.94 -4.18
N GLN A 192 -11.23 -6.79 -4.08
CA GLN A 192 -9.98 -6.51 -4.76
C GLN A 192 -9.00 -5.76 -3.87
N THR A 193 -7.70 -5.90 -4.12
CA THR A 193 -6.65 -5.03 -3.54
C THR A 193 -5.87 -4.40 -4.67
N THR A 194 -5.81 -3.07 -4.73
CA THR A 194 -5.15 -2.38 -5.84
C THR A 194 -3.67 -2.13 -5.55
N LEU A 195 -2.78 -2.47 -6.48
CA LEU A 195 -1.34 -2.17 -6.36
C LEU A 195 -1.07 -0.76 -6.86
N PHE A 196 -1.50 -0.47 -8.10
CA PHE A 196 -1.43 0.86 -8.70
C PHE A 196 -2.55 1.06 -9.72
N GLN A 197 -2.86 2.33 -9.98
CA GLN A 197 -3.76 2.81 -11.03
C GLN A 197 -3.16 4.11 -11.56
N ASP A 198 -2.52 4.04 -12.72
CA ASP A 198 -1.75 5.15 -13.28
C ASP A 198 -2.25 5.52 -14.68
N ARG A 199 -2.55 6.80 -14.89
CA ARG A 199 -2.96 7.33 -16.19
C ARG A 199 -1.80 7.25 -17.17
N LEU A 200 -2.08 6.71 -18.35
CA LEU A 200 -1.15 6.71 -19.48
C LEU A 200 -1.50 7.85 -20.44
N PHE A 201 -0.47 8.50 -20.96
CA PHE A 201 -0.56 9.61 -21.89
C PHE A 201 -0.08 9.18 -23.28
N ASN A 202 -0.86 9.55 -24.29
CA ASN A 202 -0.50 9.31 -25.68
C ASN A 202 0.76 10.11 -26.07
N ARG A 203 1.61 9.53 -26.91
CA ARG A 203 2.84 10.16 -27.44
C ARG A 203 3.87 10.56 -26.37
N VAL A 204 3.79 9.99 -25.16
CA VAL A 204 4.81 10.15 -24.12
C VAL A 204 5.52 8.81 -23.94
N ALA A 205 6.77 8.72 -24.41
CA ALA A 205 7.50 7.44 -24.45
C ALA A 205 7.71 6.81 -23.06
N SER A 206 7.88 7.63 -22.02
CA SER A 206 8.00 7.16 -20.63
C SER A 206 6.67 6.76 -20.00
N SER A 207 5.54 7.04 -20.63
CA SER A 207 4.20 6.77 -20.10
C SER A 207 3.78 5.33 -20.41
N LEU A 208 4.29 4.39 -19.62
CA LEU A 208 4.04 2.96 -19.77
C LEU A 208 4.03 2.25 -18.41
N ILE A 209 3.50 1.04 -18.38
CA ILE A 209 3.73 0.08 -17.31
C ILE A 209 4.50 -1.12 -17.85
N LYS A 210 5.07 -1.94 -16.98
CA LYS A 210 5.71 -3.21 -17.36
C LYS A 210 5.12 -4.38 -16.60
N VAL A 211 4.99 -5.51 -17.29
CA VAL A 211 4.75 -6.83 -16.69
C VAL A 211 5.85 -7.74 -17.16
N ASP A 212 6.65 -8.28 -16.24
CA ASP A 212 7.77 -9.17 -16.55
C ASP A 212 8.76 -8.56 -17.56
N GLY A 213 9.00 -7.25 -17.43
CA GLY A 213 9.84 -6.47 -18.34
C GLY A 213 9.17 -6.06 -19.66
N ALA A 214 8.04 -6.69 -20.04
CA ALA A 214 7.29 -6.34 -21.24
C ALA A 214 6.56 -5.00 -21.06
N GLN A 215 6.80 -4.07 -21.97
CA GLN A 215 6.24 -2.71 -21.92
C GLN A 215 4.82 -2.65 -22.48
N ASN A 216 3.92 -1.97 -21.77
CA ASN A 216 2.56 -1.69 -22.19
C ASN A 216 2.28 -0.19 -22.04
N ASN A 217 1.96 0.49 -23.14
CA ASN A 217 1.81 1.94 -23.19
C ASN A 217 0.37 2.34 -23.58
N TYR A 218 0.14 3.62 -23.85
CA TYR A 218 -1.17 4.15 -24.22
C TYR A 218 -1.85 3.42 -25.40
N LEU A 219 -1.09 2.90 -26.37
CA LEU A 219 -1.64 2.23 -27.56
C LEU A 219 -1.99 0.76 -27.31
N SER A 220 -1.62 0.21 -26.15
CA SER A 220 -1.93 -1.16 -25.77
C SER A 220 -3.39 -1.28 -25.33
N ASP A 221 -4.09 -2.32 -25.80
CA ASP A 221 -5.22 -2.93 -25.10
C ASP A 221 -4.71 -4.25 -24.50
N TYR A 222 -4.32 -4.18 -23.23
CA TYR A 222 -3.57 -5.26 -22.58
C TYR A 222 -4.34 -5.83 -21.40
N ILE A 223 -4.32 -7.15 -21.28
CA ILE A 223 -4.87 -7.89 -20.16
C ILE A 223 -3.86 -8.95 -19.76
N TYR A 224 -3.50 -8.97 -18.49
CA TYR A 224 -2.77 -10.04 -17.85
C TYR A 224 -3.62 -10.60 -16.72
N ASN A 225 -3.80 -11.92 -16.74
CA ASN A 225 -4.35 -12.67 -15.62
C ASN A 225 -3.23 -13.58 -15.13
N GLY A 226 -2.76 -13.33 -13.92
CA GLY A 226 -1.71 -14.12 -13.32
C GLY A 226 -2.18 -15.55 -13.07
N ALA A 227 -1.23 -16.46 -13.13
CA ALA A 227 -1.48 -17.88 -12.98
C ALA A 227 -0.34 -18.54 -12.22
N SER A 228 -0.67 -19.60 -11.49
CA SER A 228 0.33 -20.50 -10.94
C SER A 228 1.20 -21.08 -12.06
N SER A 229 2.51 -20.94 -11.92
CA SER A 229 3.49 -21.47 -12.88
C SER A 229 4.53 -22.31 -12.14
N PRO A 230 4.79 -23.56 -12.59
CA PRO A 230 5.83 -24.37 -12.00
C PRO A 230 7.24 -23.84 -12.32
N TYR A 231 7.38 -23.00 -13.35
CA TYR A 231 8.66 -22.52 -13.87
C TYR A 231 9.05 -21.13 -13.38
N ARG A 232 8.06 -20.29 -13.02
CA ARG A 232 8.30 -18.93 -12.55
C ARG A 232 7.41 -18.64 -11.35
N LYS A 233 8.04 -18.49 -10.18
CA LYS A 233 7.36 -18.33 -8.89
C LYS A 233 7.05 -16.88 -8.51
N TYR A 234 7.09 -15.96 -9.47
CA TYR A 234 6.83 -14.55 -9.23
C TYR A 234 6.53 -13.81 -10.53
N THR A 235 5.88 -12.66 -10.40
CA THR A 235 5.71 -11.67 -11.47
C THR A 235 6.28 -10.33 -11.02
N THR A 236 6.95 -9.64 -11.94
CA THR A 236 7.46 -8.28 -11.70
C THR A 236 6.59 -7.27 -12.42
N LEU A 237 6.31 -6.15 -11.76
CA LEU A 237 5.62 -5.02 -12.38
C LEU A 237 6.48 -3.76 -12.29
N THR A 238 6.29 -2.85 -13.24
CA THR A 238 6.74 -1.46 -13.11
C THR A 238 5.55 -0.56 -13.36
N ASP A 239 5.24 0.32 -12.42
CA ASP A 239 4.18 1.32 -12.61
C ASP A 239 4.66 2.50 -13.47
N ALA A 240 3.76 3.43 -13.81
CA ALA A 240 4.11 4.55 -14.68
C ALA A 240 4.98 5.62 -13.98
N LYS A 241 5.17 5.49 -12.66
CA LYS A 241 6.08 6.31 -11.84
C LYS A 241 7.46 5.66 -11.72
N GLY A 242 7.65 4.45 -12.27
CA GLY A 242 8.91 3.71 -12.26
C GLY A 242 9.12 2.81 -11.04
N ASN A 243 8.13 2.66 -10.15
CA ASN A 243 8.27 1.79 -8.97
C ASN A 243 8.25 0.32 -9.38
N PHE A 244 9.13 -0.48 -8.78
CA PHE A 244 9.24 -1.91 -9.08
C PHE A 244 8.44 -2.72 -8.07
N TYR A 245 7.55 -3.58 -8.55
CA TYR A 245 6.74 -4.46 -7.72
C TYR A 245 7.22 -5.90 -7.91
N TYR A 246 7.33 -6.62 -6.81
CA TYR A 246 7.52 -8.07 -6.79
C TYR A 246 6.27 -8.74 -6.21
N VAL A 247 5.71 -9.68 -6.97
CA VAL A 247 4.52 -10.42 -6.60
C VAL A 247 4.88 -11.92 -6.59
N PRO A 248 4.98 -12.57 -5.42
CA PRO A 248 5.29 -14.00 -5.33
C PRO A 248 4.10 -14.87 -5.76
N GLU A 249 4.38 -16.14 -6.04
CA GLU A 249 3.45 -17.12 -6.64
C GLU A 249 2.07 -17.20 -5.97
N PRO A 250 1.93 -17.22 -4.62
CA PRO A 250 0.60 -17.30 -4.01
C PRO A 250 -0.29 -16.09 -4.35
N SER A 251 0.32 -14.92 -4.57
CA SER A 251 -0.40 -13.69 -4.94
C SER A 251 -0.47 -13.49 -6.44
N ASN A 252 0.44 -14.09 -7.21
CA ASN A 252 0.39 -14.04 -8.67
C ASN A 252 -0.87 -14.70 -9.21
N ALA A 253 -1.33 -15.81 -8.60
CA ALA A 253 -2.55 -16.51 -9.03
C ALA A 253 -3.83 -15.65 -8.99
N ILE A 254 -3.82 -14.53 -8.25
CA ILE A 254 -4.93 -13.58 -8.15
C ILE A 254 -4.59 -12.22 -8.76
N LEU A 255 -3.39 -12.04 -9.31
CA LEU A 255 -2.95 -10.79 -9.92
C LEU A 255 -3.64 -10.56 -11.26
N ASN A 256 -4.12 -9.35 -11.46
CA ASN A 256 -4.69 -8.87 -12.71
C ASN A 256 -4.00 -7.57 -13.08
N VAL A 257 -3.66 -7.41 -14.37
CA VAL A 257 -3.16 -6.15 -14.92
C VAL A 257 -3.95 -5.81 -16.17
N ALA A 258 -4.31 -4.55 -16.32
CA ALA A 258 -4.98 -4.07 -17.49
C ALA A 258 -4.40 -2.74 -17.97
N VAL A 259 -4.26 -2.58 -19.28
CA VAL A 259 -4.10 -1.28 -19.92
C VAL A 259 -5.31 -1.03 -20.80
N ARG A 260 -6.19 -0.11 -20.40
CA ARG A 260 -7.45 0.16 -21.11
C ARG A 260 -8.04 1.53 -20.78
N ASN A 261 -9.02 1.94 -21.57
CA ASN A 261 -9.83 3.12 -21.27
C ASN A 261 -10.81 2.81 -20.13
N GLN A 262 -10.88 3.74 -19.18
CA GLN A 262 -11.81 3.73 -18.06
C GLN A 262 -12.76 4.91 -18.17
N ILE A 263 -14.04 4.67 -17.92
CA ILE A 263 -15.10 5.69 -17.86
C ILE A 263 -15.51 5.81 -16.41
N SER A 264 -15.64 7.04 -15.94
CA SER A 264 -15.97 7.36 -14.55
C SER A 264 -16.72 8.70 -14.49
N LYS A 265 -16.77 9.31 -13.32
CA LYS A 265 -17.28 10.66 -13.08
C LYS A 265 -16.30 11.51 -12.27
N THR A 266 -16.46 12.81 -12.34
CA THR A 266 -15.82 13.76 -11.42
C THR A 266 -16.21 13.47 -9.97
N GLU A 267 -15.40 13.92 -9.02
CA GLU A 267 -15.56 13.65 -7.59
C GLU A 267 -16.89 14.17 -7.01
N ASP A 268 -17.44 15.22 -7.61
CA ASP A 268 -18.76 15.80 -7.33
C ASP A 268 -19.94 15.01 -7.96
N GLY A 269 -19.67 13.94 -8.72
CA GLY A 269 -20.68 13.18 -9.45
C GLY A 269 -21.26 13.86 -10.70
N GLY A 270 -20.82 15.10 -11.00
CA GLY A 270 -21.50 15.97 -11.95
C GLY A 270 -21.20 15.70 -13.42
N LYS A 271 -20.02 15.18 -13.77
CA LYS A 271 -19.59 15.01 -15.16
C LYS A 271 -19.00 13.63 -15.41
N THR A 272 -19.44 12.97 -16.47
CA THR A 272 -18.77 11.77 -16.99
C THR A 272 -17.38 12.13 -17.52
N THR A 273 -16.38 11.32 -17.16
CA THR A 273 -14.98 11.49 -17.54
C THR A 273 -14.40 10.20 -18.09
N SER A 274 -13.29 10.29 -18.82
CA SER A 274 -12.61 9.14 -19.42
C SER A 274 -11.10 9.32 -19.37
N GLY A 275 -10.36 8.22 -19.24
CA GLY A 275 -8.91 8.21 -19.31
C GLY A 275 -8.38 6.80 -19.56
N HIS A 276 -7.16 6.70 -20.11
CA HIS A 276 -6.50 5.42 -20.36
C HIS A 276 -5.55 5.11 -19.21
N TYR A 277 -5.69 3.96 -18.59
CA TYR A 277 -4.96 3.59 -17.37
C TYR A 277 -4.22 2.28 -17.53
N GLY A 278 -3.03 2.22 -16.95
CA GLY A 278 -2.39 0.98 -16.53
C GLY A 278 -2.75 0.72 -15.07
N THR A 279 -3.41 -0.41 -14.81
CA THR A 279 -3.95 -0.74 -13.49
C THR A 279 -3.58 -2.17 -13.12
N ALA A 280 -3.06 -2.38 -11.91
CA ALA A 280 -2.76 -3.69 -11.36
C ALA A 280 -3.49 -3.90 -10.03
N TRP A 281 -4.15 -5.05 -9.87
CA TRP A 281 -4.88 -5.39 -8.66
C TRP A 281 -4.90 -6.90 -8.42
N PHE A 282 -5.05 -7.30 -7.16
CA PHE A 282 -5.45 -8.65 -6.79
C PHE A 282 -6.97 -8.76 -6.82
N GLN A 283 -7.49 -9.81 -7.43
CA GLN A 283 -8.91 -10.14 -7.43
C GLN A 283 -9.17 -11.36 -6.52
N HIS A 284 -9.76 -11.11 -5.35
CA HIS A 284 -9.98 -12.13 -4.31
C HIS A 284 -11.25 -12.94 -4.59
N ASN A 285 -11.17 -13.83 -5.58
CA ASN A 285 -12.30 -14.66 -6.04
C ASN A 285 -12.74 -15.72 -5.04
N THR A 286 -11.81 -16.19 -4.18
CA THR A 286 -12.07 -17.19 -3.14
C THR A 286 -11.72 -16.57 -1.79
N LEU A 287 -12.64 -16.65 -0.83
CA LEU A 287 -12.51 -16.07 0.51
C LEU A 287 -12.60 -17.18 1.58
N PRO A 288 -11.86 -17.11 2.71
CA PRO A 288 -10.90 -16.06 3.04
C PRO A 288 -9.70 -16.04 2.08
N SER A 289 -9.15 -14.85 1.85
CA SER A 289 -7.98 -14.64 0.99
C SER A 289 -6.86 -13.92 1.73
N SER A 290 -5.66 -13.99 1.15
CA SER A 290 -4.46 -13.30 1.59
C SER A 290 -3.67 -12.84 0.39
N TYR A 291 -2.74 -11.91 0.59
CA TYR A 291 -1.78 -11.52 -0.42
C TYR A 291 -0.45 -11.09 0.21
N GLU A 292 0.57 -11.07 -0.63
CA GLU A 292 1.89 -10.51 -0.41
C GLU A 292 2.33 -9.79 -1.69
N TYR A 293 2.94 -8.62 -1.54
CA TYR A 293 3.78 -8.04 -2.57
C TYR A 293 4.80 -7.09 -1.94
N ALA A 294 5.87 -6.82 -2.67
CA ALA A 294 6.86 -5.83 -2.26
C ALA A 294 6.98 -4.72 -3.32
N VAL A 295 7.32 -3.52 -2.88
CA VAL A 295 7.56 -2.36 -3.76
C VAL A 295 8.93 -1.79 -3.45
N LEU A 296 9.80 -1.78 -4.45
CA LEU A 296 11.11 -1.12 -4.40
C LEU A 296 11.02 0.22 -5.14
N ILE A 297 11.27 1.30 -4.42
CA ILE A 297 11.26 2.66 -4.97
C ILE A 297 12.66 2.98 -5.51
N PRO A 298 12.81 3.26 -6.81
CA PRO A 298 14.10 3.63 -7.38
C PRO A 298 14.57 4.96 -6.77
N THR A 299 15.80 4.97 -6.24
CA THR A 299 16.41 6.17 -5.65
C THR A 299 17.79 6.36 -6.26
N ALA A 300 17.97 7.38 -7.09
CA ALA A 300 19.18 7.55 -7.93
C ALA A 300 20.50 7.61 -7.13
N SER A 301 20.45 8.04 -5.87
CA SER A 301 21.63 8.09 -4.97
C SER A 301 21.96 6.76 -4.28
N TYR A 302 21.13 5.73 -4.43
CA TYR A 302 21.34 4.43 -3.79
C TYR A 302 22.14 3.49 -4.69
N HIS A 303 22.71 2.42 -4.13
CA HIS A 303 23.61 1.54 -4.88
C HIS A 303 22.87 0.91 -6.08
N ALA A 304 23.53 0.91 -7.25
CA ALA A 304 22.93 0.54 -8.53
C ALA A 304 22.99 -0.96 -8.97
N PRO A 305 23.40 -1.97 -8.16
CA PRO A 305 23.62 -3.31 -8.74
C PRO A 305 22.33 -4.09 -9.05
N LEU A 306 21.15 -3.64 -8.61
CA LEU A 306 19.89 -4.34 -8.87
C LEU A 306 18.82 -3.39 -9.43
N ALA A 307 18.39 -3.68 -10.66
CA ALA A 307 17.30 -2.98 -11.33
C ALA A 307 15.91 -3.41 -10.80
N ASP A 308 15.81 -4.57 -10.12
CA ASP A 308 14.59 -5.04 -9.47
C ASP A 308 14.88 -5.80 -8.17
N ILE A 309 13.88 -5.86 -7.29
CA ILE A 309 13.93 -6.62 -6.03
C ILE A 309 13.85 -8.14 -6.25
N ALA A 310 13.21 -8.58 -7.34
CA ALA A 310 12.92 -9.98 -7.59
C ALA A 310 14.19 -10.83 -7.69
N THR A 311 15.22 -10.30 -8.34
CA THR A 311 16.52 -10.98 -8.47
C THR A 311 17.11 -11.32 -7.11
N ALA A 312 17.09 -10.39 -6.15
CA ALA A 312 17.59 -10.66 -4.80
C ALA A 312 16.67 -11.61 -4.03
N GLN A 313 15.35 -11.38 -4.12
CA GLN A 313 14.35 -12.14 -3.37
C GLN A 313 14.28 -13.63 -3.77
N GLU A 314 14.57 -13.95 -5.03
CA GLU A 314 14.53 -15.33 -5.57
C GLU A 314 15.88 -16.04 -5.52
N THR A 315 16.98 -15.32 -5.26
CA THR A 315 18.29 -15.93 -5.10
C THR A 315 18.42 -16.49 -3.69
N VAL A 316 18.56 -17.82 -3.58
CA VAL A 316 18.69 -18.52 -2.29
C VAL A 316 19.83 -17.95 -1.45
N GLY A 317 19.54 -17.61 -0.19
CA GLY A 317 20.50 -17.00 0.73
C GLY A 317 20.78 -15.52 0.45
N SER A 318 20.06 -14.92 -0.50
CA SER A 318 20.17 -13.51 -0.86
C SER A 318 18.87 -12.72 -0.67
N GLU A 319 17.89 -13.33 -0.01
CA GLU A 319 16.59 -12.75 0.26
C GLU A 319 16.74 -11.40 1.00
N VAL A 320 15.93 -10.42 0.60
CA VAL A 320 15.96 -9.09 1.22
C VAL A 320 15.12 -9.10 2.49
N TYR A 321 14.02 -9.85 2.46
CA TYR A 321 13.12 -10.05 3.58
C TYR A 321 12.57 -11.49 3.60
N LYS A 322 12.03 -11.90 4.74
CA LYS A 322 11.25 -13.13 4.93
C LYS A 322 9.91 -12.80 5.56
N ILE A 323 8.86 -13.47 5.09
CA ILE A 323 7.57 -13.48 5.78
C ILE A 323 7.60 -14.62 6.78
N LEU A 324 7.63 -14.30 8.07
CA LEU A 324 7.61 -15.30 9.14
C LEU A 324 6.17 -15.72 9.50
N GLN A 325 5.20 -14.82 9.29
CA GLN A 325 3.78 -15.07 9.52
C GLN A 325 2.92 -14.11 8.69
N ASN A 326 1.82 -14.61 8.13
CA ASN A 326 0.80 -13.81 7.41
C ASN A 326 -0.57 -14.45 7.58
N ASP A 327 -1.17 -14.30 8.76
CA ASP A 327 -2.45 -14.91 9.10
C ASP A 327 -3.34 -14.00 9.95
N THR A 328 -4.44 -14.55 10.46
CA THR A 328 -5.45 -13.82 11.24
C THR A 328 -4.93 -13.28 12.57
N THR A 329 -3.81 -13.79 13.08
CA THR A 329 -3.26 -13.48 14.40
C THR A 329 -2.18 -12.42 14.28
N ALA A 330 -1.24 -12.59 13.35
CA ALA A 330 -0.14 -11.66 13.17
C ALA A 330 0.39 -11.63 11.73
N HIS A 331 0.92 -10.47 11.36
CA HIS A 331 1.80 -10.31 10.21
C HIS A 331 3.21 -10.04 10.71
N VAL A 332 4.18 -10.85 10.29
CA VAL A 332 5.56 -10.76 10.77
C VAL A 332 6.51 -10.80 9.58
N VAL A 333 7.34 -9.75 9.46
CA VAL A 333 8.33 -9.59 8.38
C VAL A 333 9.70 -9.37 8.99
N GLN A 334 10.67 -10.18 8.60
CA GLN A 334 12.07 -10.02 8.97
C GLN A 334 12.87 -9.53 7.77
N PHE A 335 13.51 -8.37 7.91
CA PHE A 335 14.44 -7.84 6.92
C PHE A 335 15.86 -8.35 7.20
N LEU A 336 16.55 -8.78 6.14
CA LEU A 336 17.88 -9.39 6.19
C LEU A 336 18.95 -8.53 5.51
N LYS A 337 18.56 -7.68 4.56
CA LYS A 337 19.46 -6.81 3.81
C LYS A 337 18.94 -5.38 3.80
N SER A 338 19.87 -4.42 3.71
CA SER A 338 19.56 -3.02 3.40
C SER A 338 19.21 -2.91 1.91
N PRO A 339 18.00 -2.48 1.53
CA PRO A 339 17.65 -2.22 0.13
C PRO A 339 18.37 -0.99 -0.45
N GLN A 340 18.95 -0.12 0.39
CA GLN A 340 19.78 1.01 -0.03
C GLN A 340 21.18 0.57 -0.50
N SER A 341 21.84 -0.34 0.23
CA SER A 341 23.21 -0.79 -0.06
C SER A 341 23.30 -2.18 -0.69
N TRP A 342 22.23 -2.98 -0.61
CA TRP A 342 22.16 -4.40 -0.94
C TRP A 342 23.09 -5.31 -0.12
N SER A 343 23.61 -4.80 0.99
CA SER A 343 24.40 -5.60 1.95
C SER A 343 23.52 -6.20 3.02
N ALA A 344 23.95 -7.32 3.61
CA ALA A 344 23.33 -7.88 4.81
C ALA A 344 23.29 -6.82 5.92
N LEU A 345 22.17 -6.78 6.65
CA LEU A 345 22.07 -6.02 7.89
C LEU A 345 22.97 -6.72 8.93
N SER A 346 23.67 -5.93 9.75
CA SER A 346 24.47 -6.51 10.85
C SER A 346 23.61 -7.29 11.83
N HIS A 347 22.35 -6.88 11.98
CA HIS A 347 21.32 -7.56 12.75
C HIS A 347 20.00 -7.52 11.97
N PRO A 348 19.26 -8.64 11.86
CA PRO A 348 17.93 -8.60 11.27
C PRO A 348 17.00 -7.62 11.99
N ILE A 349 16.15 -6.95 11.22
CA ILE A 349 15.09 -6.08 11.75
C ILE A 349 13.77 -6.79 11.50
N THR A 350 13.02 -7.11 12.55
CA THR A 350 11.74 -7.80 12.46
C THR A 350 10.60 -6.88 12.87
N GLY A 351 9.62 -6.73 11.99
CA GLY A 351 8.37 -6.04 12.26
C GLY A 351 7.25 -7.02 12.56
N TYR A 352 6.39 -6.65 13.51
CA TYR A 352 5.22 -7.41 13.96
C TYR A 352 4.00 -6.49 13.96
N VAL A 353 2.95 -6.91 13.28
CA VAL A 353 1.60 -6.35 13.41
C VAL A 353 0.74 -7.45 14.04
N ILE A 354 0.33 -7.24 15.29
CA ILE A 354 -0.44 -8.20 16.07
C ILE A 354 -1.91 -7.78 16.08
N PHE A 355 -2.80 -8.72 15.77
CA PHE A 355 -4.24 -8.50 15.63
C PHE A 355 -5.09 -9.30 16.64
N GLY A 356 -4.44 -9.98 17.58
CA GLY A 356 -5.07 -10.68 18.70
C GLY A 356 -4.02 -11.16 19.71
N ASP A 357 -4.46 -11.48 20.92
CA ASP A 357 -3.59 -12.06 21.96
C ASP A 357 -2.88 -13.31 21.42
N THR A 358 -1.53 -13.30 21.47
CA THR A 358 -0.73 -14.41 20.96
C THR A 358 0.31 -14.87 21.97
N ARG A 359 0.26 -16.16 22.31
CA ARG A 359 1.19 -16.82 23.24
C ARG A 359 2.39 -17.45 22.55
N SER A 360 2.42 -17.43 21.22
CA SER A 360 3.52 -17.98 20.41
C SER A 360 3.61 -17.21 19.11
N LEU A 361 4.71 -16.50 18.94
CA LEU A 361 5.15 -15.90 17.68
C LEU A 361 6.25 -16.74 17.03
N PRO A 362 6.57 -16.50 15.74
CA PRO A 362 7.61 -17.26 15.05
C PRO A 362 8.97 -17.14 15.74
N VAL A 363 9.62 -18.29 15.98
CA VAL A 363 10.89 -18.40 16.71
C VAL A 363 12.08 -17.76 16.00
N ASP A 364 11.96 -17.53 14.68
CA ASP A 364 12.99 -16.89 13.86
C ASP A 364 13.12 -15.38 14.13
N GLY A 365 12.23 -14.80 14.93
CA GLY A 365 12.31 -13.40 15.35
C GLY A 365 12.39 -13.24 16.88
N PRO A 366 12.81 -12.06 17.37
CA PRO A 366 13.16 -11.85 18.78
C PRO A 366 11.97 -11.72 19.75
N VAL A 367 10.74 -11.62 19.25
CA VAL A 367 9.54 -11.49 20.10
C VAL A 367 8.83 -12.84 20.17
N GLU A 368 8.77 -13.43 21.37
CA GLU A 368 8.18 -14.76 21.59
C GLU A 368 6.65 -14.73 21.81
N ALA A 369 6.15 -13.71 22.51
CA ALA A 369 4.74 -13.61 22.88
C ALA A 369 4.32 -12.16 23.16
N VAL A 370 3.01 -11.89 23.06
CA VAL A 370 2.40 -10.59 23.36
C VAL A 370 1.10 -10.80 24.13
N SER A 371 0.93 -10.08 25.25
CA SER A 371 -0.24 -10.15 26.13
C SER A 371 -1.31 -9.08 25.87
N LYS A 372 -1.33 -8.51 24.66
CA LYS A 372 -2.22 -7.42 24.24
C LYS A 372 -2.88 -7.78 22.91
N GLU A 373 -4.17 -7.44 22.79
CA GLU A 373 -4.99 -7.75 21.61
C GLU A 373 -4.42 -7.15 20.33
N ASP A 374 -4.16 -5.84 20.30
CA ASP A 374 -3.63 -5.15 19.12
C ASP A 374 -2.32 -4.43 19.48
N CYS A 375 -1.22 -4.75 18.79
CA CYS A 375 0.03 -4.01 18.97
C CYS A 375 0.92 -4.01 17.72
N LEU A 376 1.81 -3.01 17.67
CA LEU A 376 2.80 -2.83 16.62
C LEU A 376 4.18 -2.89 17.28
N ILE A 377 5.06 -3.77 16.80
CA ILE A 377 6.40 -3.92 17.33
C ILE A 377 7.40 -3.93 16.17
N MET A 378 8.50 -3.22 16.33
CA MET A 378 9.70 -3.45 15.52
C MET A 378 10.86 -3.69 16.46
N ALA A 379 11.62 -4.74 16.16
CA ALA A 379 12.75 -5.18 16.97
C ALA A 379 13.96 -5.40 16.06
N GLU A 380 15.14 -5.12 16.61
CA GLU A 380 16.42 -5.41 15.99
C GLU A 380 17.20 -6.28 16.97
N GLU A 381 17.66 -7.44 16.51
CA GLU A 381 18.43 -8.39 17.33
C GLU A 381 19.85 -7.90 17.57
N ASN A 382 20.05 -7.00 18.54
CA ASN A 382 21.39 -6.52 18.86
C ASN A 382 22.02 -7.35 20.00
N TYR A 383 23.09 -8.09 19.71
CA TYR A 383 23.83 -8.90 20.69
C TYR A 383 24.69 -8.07 21.68
N ARG A 384 24.54 -6.74 21.71
CA ARG A 384 25.30 -5.88 22.62
C ARG A 384 24.74 -5.91 24.03
N ILE A 385 25.30 -6.76 24.88
CA ILE A 385 25.23 -6.62 26.34
C ILE A 385 26.03 -5.35 26.70
N HIS A 386 25.36 -4.27 27.09
CA HIS A 386 26.01 -3.16 27.79
C HIS A 386 26.18 -3.59 29.24
N LEU A 387 27.34 -4.16 29.57
CA LEU A 387 27.74 -4.26 30.97
C LEU A 387 27.97 -2.85 31.50
N PRO A 388 27.41 -2.47 32.66
CA PRO A 388 27.76 -1.21 33.29
C PRO A 388 29.27 -1.20 33.52
N GLN A 389 29.94 -0.18 32.97
CA GLN A 389 31.32 0.11 33.35
C GLN A 389 31.27 0.62 34.79
N TYR A 390 31.76 -0.20 35.73
CA TYR A 390 32.09 0.21 37.08
C TYR A 390 33.57 0.57 37.16
#